data_AF-A0A2A3JSW1-F1
#
_entry.id   AF-A0A2A3JSW1-F1
#
_cell.length_a   1.000
_cell.length_b   1.000
_cell.length_c   1.000
_cell.angle_alpha   90.00
_cell.angle_beta   90.00
_cell.angle_gamma   90.00
#
_symmetry.space_group_name_H-M   'P 1'
#
loop_
_entity.id
_entity.type
_entity.pdbx_description
1 polymer ?
#
loop_
_entity_poly.entity_id
_entity_poly.type
_entity_poly.pdbx_seq_one_letter_code
_entity_poly.pdbx_strand_id
1 'polypeptide(L)'
;MVGPDPTLRPEPLPEDEGRALRPQMLGDFIGQAEARANLRVFIQSARSRGEAMDHTLFHGPPGLGKTTLAQIMARELGVGFRMTSGPVLAKAGDLAAILTNLEARDVLFIDE
;
A
#
# COMPACT_ATOMS: atom_id res chain seq x y z
N MET A 1 1.94 -45.75 -9.99
CA MET A 1 0.89 -44.77 -9.70
C MET A 1 1.48 -43.78 -8.72
N VAL A 2 1.68 -42.53 -9.14
CA VAL A 2 2.11 -41.45 -8.23
C VAL A 2 0.90 -41.17 -7.34
N GLY A 3 1.05 -41.34 -6.03
CA GLY A 3 -0.02 -41.02 -5.07
C GLY A 3 -0.41 -39.54 -5.20
N PRO A 4 -1.62 -39.15 -4.74
CA PRO A 4 -2.02 -37.76 -4.76
C PRO A 4 -0.98 -36.89 -4.05
N ASP A 5 -0.64 -35.75 -4.66
CA ASP A 5 0.30 -34.78 -4.10
C ASP A 5 -0.22 -34.32 -2.73
N PRO A 6 0.53 -34.53 -1.62
CA PRO A 6 0.08 -34.16 -0.28
C PRO A 6 -0.11 -32.65 -0.09
N THR A 7 0.31 -31.83 -1.07
CA THR A 7 0.08 -30.39 -1.09
C THR A 7 -1.22 -29.98 -1.80
N LEU A 8 -1.85 -30.87 -2.55
CA LEU A 8 -3.13 -30.63 -3.23
C LEU A 8 -4.27 -31.23 -2.41
N ARG A 9 -4.84 -30.41 -1.51
CA ARG A 9 -6.00 -30.77 -0.68
C ARG A 9 -7.23 -29.96 -1.12
N PRO A 10 -8.40 -30.61 -1.31
CA PRO A 10 -9.62 -29.95 -1.78
C PRO A 10 -10.38 -29.19 -0.68
N GLU A 11 -10.15 -29.49 0.59
CA GLU A 11 -10.79 -28.80 1.71
C GLU A 11 -10.06 -27.48 2.04
N PRO A 12 -10.73 -26.32 1.95
CA PRO A 12 -10.15 -25.05 2.37
C PRO A 12 -9.92 -25.04 3.88
N LEU A 13 -8.74 -24.58 4.31
CA LEU A 13 -8.48 -24.36 5.73
C LEU A 13 -8.99 -22.98 6.17
N PRO A 14 -9.20 -22.76 7.49
CA PRO A 14 -9.52 -21.44 8.02
C PRO A 14 -8.50 -20.35 7.65
N GLU A 15 -7.26 -20.73 7.30
CA GLU A 15 -6.18 -19.85 6.83
C GLU A 15 -6.26 -19.46 5.35
N ASP A 16 -7.13 -20.14 4.57
CA ASP A 16 -7.37 -19.89 3.14
C ASP A 16 -8.52 -18.90 2.91
N GLU A 17 -9.38 -18.68 3.91
CA GLU A 17 -10.48 -17.72 3.82
C GLU A 17 -9.97 -16.28 3.88
N GLY A 18 -10.06 -15.55 2.75
CA GLY A 18 -9.83 -14.10 2.69
C GLY A 18 -8.47 -13.65 2.14
N ARG A 19 -7.57 -14.56 1.77
CA ARG A 19 -6.30 -14.21 1.13
C ARG A 19 -6.44 -14.06 -0.38
N ALA A 20 -7.18 -13.03 -0.83
CA ALA A 20 -6.68 -12.31 -1.99
C ALA A 20 -5.36 -11.69 -1.54
N LEU A 21 -4.24 -12.37 -1.79
CA LEU A 21 -2.91 -11.94 -1.35
C LEU A 21 -2.68 -10.54 -1.93
N ARG A 22 -2.85 -9.51 -1.10
CA ARG A 22 -2.57 -8.14 -1.52
C ARG A 22 -1.09 -8.08 -1.89
N PRO A 23 -0.74 -7.58 -3.09
CA PRO A 23 0.65 -7.46 -3.49
C PRO A 23 1.41 -6.63 -2.45
N GLN A 24 2.59 -7.10 -2.10
CA GLN A 24 3.41 -6.48 -1.05
C GLN A 24 4.50 -5.60 -1.64
N MET A 25 4.97 -5.93 -2.84
CA MET A 25 5.97 -5.18 -3.57
C MET A 25 5.38 -4.61 -4.86
N LEU A 26 6.00 -3.55 -5.39
CA LEU A 26 5.53 -2.94 -6.64
C LEU A 26 5.63 -3.91 -7.84
N GLY A 27 6.57 -4.86 -7.76
CA GLY A 27 6.71 -5.95 -8.73
C GLY A 27 5.53 -6.92 -8.76
N ASP A 28 4.86 -7.13 -7.61
CA ASP A 28 3.76 -8.09 -7.47
C ASP A 28 2.41 -7.49 -7.91
N PHE A 29 2.32 -6.16 -8.01
CA PHE A 29 1.09 -5.48 -8.37
C PHE A 29 0.79 -5.67 -9.86
N ILE A 30 -0.27 -6.39 -10.21
CA ILE A 30 -0.61 -6.70 -11.60
C ILE A 30 -1.40 -5.54 -12.24
N GLY A 31 -1.09 -5.21 -13.50
CA GLY A 31 -1.73 -4.10 -14.23
C GLY A 31 -1.08 -2.74 -13.98
N GLN A 32 -1.75 -1.64 -14.36
CA GLN A 32 -1.31 -0.26 -14.11
C GLN A 32 0.18 0.01 -14.45
N ALA A 33 0.65 -0.48 -15.61
CA ALA A 33 2.08 -0.51 -15.95
C ALA A 33 2.75 0.88 -15.92
N GLU A 34 2.05 1.89 -16.43
CA GLU A 34 2.53 3.28 -16.43
C GLU A 34 2.65 3.84 -15.00
N ALA A 35 1.61 3.68 -14.18
CA ALA A 35 1.64 4.12 -12.79
C ALA A 35 2.75 3.41 -11.99
N ARG A 36 2.94 2.09 -12.20
CA ARG A 36 4.04 1.34 -11.58
C ARG A 36 5.41 1.85 -12.01
N ALA A 37 5.59 2.17 -13.30
CA ALA A 37 6.84 2.72 -13.80
C ALA A 37 7.16 4.08 -13.15
N ASN A 38 6.16 4.98 -13.10
CA ASN A 38 6.31 6.30 -12.48
C ASN A 38 6.61 6.19 -10.97
N LEU A 39 5.84 5.41 -10.23
CA LEU A 39 6.06 5.18 -8.79
C LEU A 39 7.46 4.64 -8.52
N ARG A 40 7.96 3.71 -9.34
CA ARG A 40 9.32 3.17 -9.21
C ARG A 40 10.38 4.26 -9.28
N VAL A 41 10.25 5.19 -10.23
CA VAL A 41 11.19 6.32 -10.38
C VAL A 41 11.15 7.22 -9.15
N PHE A 42 9.97 7.61 -8.68
CA PHE A 42 9.84 8.48 -7.50
C PHE A 42 10.35 7.83 -6.21
N ILE A 43 10.01 6.57 -5.97
CA ILE A 43 10.49 5.81 -4.80
C ILE A 43 12.02 5.72 -4.83
N GLN A 44 12.62 5.34 -5.95
CA GLN A 44 14.08 5.24 -6.07
C GLN A 44 14.76 6.59 -5.87
N SER A 45 14.19 7.65 -6.43
CA SER A 45 14.67 9.01 -6.31
C SER A 45 14.67 9.48 -4.85
N ALA A 46 13.55 9.34 -4.13
CA ALA A 46 13.45 9.66 -2.71
C ALA A 46 14.44 8.86 -1.85
N ARG A 47 14.54 7.54 -2.10
CA ARG A 47 15.50 6.67 -1.40
C ARG A 47 16.94 7.07 -1.63
N SER A 48 17.32 7.42 -2.85
CA SER A 48 18.69 7.83 -3.17
C SER A 48 19.11 9.12 -2.47
N ARG A 49 18.16 10.04 -2.24
CA ARG A 49 18.40 11.29 -1.50
C ARG A 49 18.27 11.13 0.02
N GLY A 50 17.64 10.04 0.48
CA GLY A 50 17.29 9.85 1.89
C GLY A 50 16.17 10.78 2.37
N GLU A 51 15.40 11.35 1.44
CA GLU A 51 14.35 12.34 1.70
C GLU A 51 12.95 11.71 1.66
N ALA A 52 11.94 12.47 2.07
CA ALA A 52 10.55 12.09 1.85
C ALA A 52 10.24 12.05 0.35
N MET A 53 9.37 11.12 -0.05
CA MET A 53 8.79 11.14 -1.39
C MET A 53 7.77 12.29 -1.49
N ASP A 54 7.67 12.89 -2.67
CA ASP A 54 6.68 13.93 -2.95
C ASP A 54 5.25 13.43 -2.76
N HIS A 55 4.35 14.34 -2.39
CA HIS A 55 2.94 14.04 -2.20
C HIS A 55 2.32 13.50 -3.50
N THR A 56 1.55 12.43 -3.38
CA THR A 56 0.99 11.68 -4.51
C THR A 56 -0.52 11.59 -4.39
N LEU A 57 -1.23 11.87 -5.49
CA LEU A 57 -2.68 11.73 -5.59
C LEU A 57 -3.03 10.50 -6.42
N PHE A 58 -3.80 9.58 -5.85
CA PHE A 58 -4.42 8.48 -6.59
C PHE A 58 -5.87 8.81 -6.91
N HIS A 59 -6.21 8.81 -8.20
CA HIS A 59 -7.59 9.02 -8.66
C HIS A 59 -8.05 7.86 -9.52
N GLY A 60 -9.29 7.43 -9.32
CA GLY A 60 -9.94 6.41 -10.15
C GLY A 60 -11.05 5.67 -9.41
N PRO A 61 -11.80 4.80 -10.13
CA PRO A 61 -12.84 3.96 -9.56
C PRO A 61 -12.41 3.13 -8.33
N PRO A 62 -13.37 2.73 -7.47
CA PRO A 62 -13.09 1.78 -6.38
C PRO A 62 -12.59 0.44 -6.95
N GLY A 63 -11.76 -0.27 -6.17
CA GLY A 63 -11.25 -1.59 -6.56
C GLY A 63 -10.00 -1.61 -7.44
N LEU A 64 -9.47 -0.46 -7.88
CA LEU A 64 -8.24 -0.39 -8.69
C LEU A 64 -6.92 -0.47 -7.90
N GLY A 65 -6.99 -0.77 -6.60
CA GLY A 65 -5.80 -0.99 -5.77
C GLY A 65 -5.10 0.28 -5.27
N LYS A 66 -5.79 1.43 -5.17
CA LYS A 66 -5.24 2.70 -4.65
C LYS A 66 -4.64 2.55 -3.25
N THR A 67 -5.41 2.02 -2.31
CA THR A 67 -4.97 1.74 -0.93
C THR A 67 -3.80 0.76 -0.91
N THR A 68 -3.81 -0.24 -1.80
CA THR A 68 -2.73 -1.22 -1.94
C THR A 68 -1.45 -0.57 -2.45
N LEU A 69 -1.52 0.31 -3.44
CA LEU A 69 -0.36 1.06 -3.95
C LEU A 69 0.24 1.95 -2.86
N ALA A 70 -0.57 2.64 -2.06
CA ALA A 70 -0.09 3.46 -0.96
C ALA A 70 0.67 2.63 0.11
N GLN A 71 0.17 1.43 0.43
CA GLN A 71 0.85 0.49 1.33
C GLN A 71 2.18 -0.02 0.75
N ILE A 72 2.19 -0.37 -0.54
CA ILE A 72 3.40 -0.77 -1.26
C ILE A 72 4.45 0.35 -1.23
N MET A 73 4.04 1.60 -1.46
CA MET A 73 4.95 2.76 -1.41
C MET A 73 5.65 2.88 -0.07
N ALA A 74 4.91 2.84 1.04
CA ALA A 74 5.50 2.93 2.38
C ALA A 74 6.50 1.79 2.65
N ARG A 75 6.15 0.56 2.24
CA ARG A 75 7.02 -0.62 2.37
C ARG A 75 8.29 -0.49 1.53
N GLU A 76 8.18 -0.05 0.28
CA GLU A 76 9.33 0.14 -0.63
C GLU A 76 10.24 1.29 -0.16
N LEU A 77 9.68 2.33 0.46
CA LEU A 77 10.41 3.42 1.09
C LEU A 77 11.03 3.03 2.44
N GLY A 78 10.54 1.96 3.08
CA GLY A 78 11.01 1.49 4.39
C GLY A 78 10.61 2.42 5.54
N VAL A 79 9.41 3.01 5.45
CA VAL A 79 8.88 4.00 6.42
C VAL A 79 7.56 3.54 7.01
N GLY A 80 7.08 4.22 8.05
CA GLY A 80 5.78 3.95 8.65
C GLY A 80 4.62 4.28 7.71
N PHE A 81 3.49 3.62 7.93
CA PHE A 81 2.25 3.84 7.19
C PHE A 81 1.12 4.16 8.18
N ARG A 82 0.50 5.32 8.01
CA ARG A 82 -0.69 5.76 8.75
C ARG A 82 -1.81 5.95 7.75
N MET A 83 -2.98 5.41 8.06
CA MET A 83 -4.18 5.53 7.22
C MET A 83 -5.28 6.24 7.99
N THR A 84 -5.98 7.13 7.29
CA THR A 84 -7.22 7.78 7.75
C THR A 84 -8.15 7.95 6.55
N SER A 85 -9.34 8.50 6.76
CA SER A 85 -10.24 8.90 5.68
C SER A 85 -10.73 10.34 5.85
N GLY A 86 -11.13 10.98 4.75
CA GLY A 86 -11.68 12.34 4.75
C GLY A 86 -12.82 12.53 5.76
N PRO A 87 -13.82 11.64 5.83
CA PRO A 87 -14.90 11.74 6.82
C PRO A 87 -14.44 11.68 8.29
N VAL A 88 -13.30 11.03 8.58
CA VAL A 88 -12.72 10.96 9.93
C VAL A 88 -12.04 12.29 10.30
N LEU A 89 -11.58 13.06 9.30
CA LEU A 89 -10.96 14.38 9.47
C LEU A 89 -12.01 15.49 9.55
N ALA A 90 -12.98 15.36 10.45
CA ALA A 90 -14.10 16.28 10.55
C ALA A 90 -13.71 17.66 11.13
N LYS A 91 -12.66 17.72 11.95
CA LYS A 91 -12.17 18.97 12.57
C LYS A 91 -10.69 19.16 12.29
N ALA A 92 -10.25 20.43 12.24
CA ALA A 92 -8.84 20.78 12.07
C ALA A 92 -7.92 20.13 13.13
N GLY A 93 -8.43 19.92 14.35
CA GLY A 93 -7.70 19.26 15.43
C GLY A 93 -7.37 17.79 15.16
N ASP A 94 -8.20 17.08 14.38
CA ASP A 94 -8.01 15.66 14.07
C ASP A 94 -6.79 15.49 13.15
N LEU A 95 -6.70 16.33 12.12
CA LEU A 95 -5.54 16.37 11.23
C LEU A 95 -4.28 16.80 11.99
N ALA A 96 -4.36 17.83 12.83
CA ALA A 96 -3.23 18.28 13.63
C ALA A 96 -2.67 17.16 14.51
N ALA A 97 -3.53 16.39 15.19
CA ALA A 97 -3.12 15.28 16.04
C ALA A 97 -2.43 14.16 15.25
N ILE A 98 -2.87 13.87 14.03
CA ILE A 98 -2.22 12.88 13.17
C ILE A 98 -0.84 13.39 12.75
N LEU A 99 -0.75 14.62 12.26
CA LEU A 99 0.50 15.22 11.80
C LEU A 99 1.56 15.30 12.90
N THR A 100 1.17 15.61 14.14
CA THR A 100 2.11 15.65 15.28
C THR A 100 2.67 14.29 15.67
N ASN A 101 1.99 13.20 15.31
CA ASN A 101 2.39 11.83 15.67
C ASN A 101 3.07 11.09 14.51
N LEU A 102 3.31 11.73 13.36
CA LEU A 102 4.01 11.12 12.24
C LEU A 102 5.52 11.12 12.47
N GLU A 103 6.16 10.00 12.17
CA GLU A 103 7.62 9.94 12.13
C GLU A 103 8.15 10.55 10.83
N ALA A 104 9.44 10.87 10.81
CA ALA A 104 10.08 11.47 9.65
C ALA A 104 9.95 10.55 8.42
N ARG A 105 9.32 11.08 7.36
CA ARG A 105 9.08 10.42 6.05
C ARG A 105 8.00 9.35 6.07
N ASP A 106 7.22 9.23 7.15
CA ASP A 106 6.05 8.36 7.16
C ASP A 106 5.08 8.70 6.02
N VAL A 107 4.43 7.66 5.49
CA VAL A 107 3.34 7.81 4.55
C VAL A 107 2.03 7.97 5.33
N LEU A 108 1.45 9.17 5.25
CA LEU A 108 0.06 9.40 5.62
C LEU A 108 -0.82 9.21 4.39
N PHE A 109 -1.62 8.14 4.39
CA PHE A 109 -2.65 7.89 3.40
C PHE A 109 -4.01 8.39 3.90
N ILE A 110 -4.66 9.22 3.10
CA ILE A 110 -6.01 9.74 3.34
C ILE A 110 -6.87 9.20 2.21
N ASP A 111 -7.79 8.29 2.54
CA ASP A 111 -8.80 7.81 1.60
C ASP A 111 -10.03 8.73 1.60
N GLU A 112 -10.79 8.73 0.51
CA GLU A 112 -12.04 9.50 0.34
C GLU A 112 -11.94 10.99 0.76
#